data_AF-A0A4Q3DYB1-F1
#
_entry.id   AF-A0A4Q3DYB1-F1
#
_cell.length_a   1.000
_cell.length_b   1.000
_cell.length_c   1.000
_cell.angle_alpha   90.00
_cell.angle_beta   90.00
_cell.angle_gamma   90.00
#
_symmetry.space_group_name_H-M   'P 1'
#
loop_
_entity.id
_entity.type
_entity.pdbx_description
1 polymer ?
#
loop_
_entity_poly.entity_id
_entity_poly.type
_entity_poly.pdbx_seq_one_letter_code
_entity_poly.pdbx_strand_id
1 'polypeptide(L)'
;MSLGAVLVYYTNPGSLQPVWTPLPISWLDNFTGNYTFNYAYALTKEKITMHFYFAKVAGAVTPVLSTYTVPTIRVKVVSIAGKLGYSPDQINRLCQLSYRDAQYVLHFAD
;
A
#
# COMPACT_ATOMS: atom_id res chain seq x y z
N MET A 1 6.80 6.38 -26.83
CA MET A 1 6.19 6.63 -25.51
C MET A 1 6.71 5.56 -24.57
N SER A 2 7.59 5.93 -23.63
CA SER A 2 7.99 5.06 -22.52
C SER A 2 6.82 5.05 -21.54
N LEU A 3 6.26 3.88 -21.24
CA LEU A 3 5.19 3.74 -20.26
C LEU A 3 5.84 3.14 -19.02
N GLY A 4 6.06 3.96 -18.01
CA GLY A 4 6.48 3.45 -16.70
C GLY A 4 5.27 2.98 -15.88
N ALA A 5 5.48 2.11 -14.91
CA ALA A 5 4.48 1.74 -13.91
C ALA A 5 5.04 2.00 -12.50
N VAL A 6 4.15 2.35 -11.57
CA VAL A 6 4.49 2.45 -10.14
C VAL A 6 3.55 1.53 -9.38
N LEU A 7 4.14 0.60 -8.65
CA LEU A 7 3.44 -0.35 -7.78
C LEU A 7 3.75 0.00 -6.34
N VAL A 8 2.73 0.00 -5.51
CA VAL A 8 2.86 0.27 -4.08
C VAL A 8 2.43 -0.96 -3.31
N TYR A 9 3.29 -1.40 -2.41
CA TYR A 9 3.09 -2.55 -1.54
C TYR A 9 2.99 -2.12 -0.09
N TYR A 10 2.27 -2.91 0.68
CA TYR A 10 1.94 -2.68 2.07
C TYR A 10 2.25 -3.91 2.91
N THR A 11 2.71 -3.72 4.15
CA THR A 11 2.78 -4.80 5.15
C THR A 11 1.71 -4.59 6.21
N ASN A 12 0.93 -5.63 6.49
CA ASN A 12 0.00 -5.62 7.62
C ASN A 12 0.78 -5.40 8.94
N PRO A 13 0.53 -4.30 9.69
CA PRO A 13 1.24 -3.98 10.92
C PRO A 13 0.97 -5.01 12.03
N GLY A 14 -0.11 -5.79 11.93
CA GLY A 14 -0.42 -6.87 12.86
C GLY A 14 0.22 -8.22 12.53
N SER A 15 0.96 -8.35 11.43
CA SER A 15 1.56 -9.63 11.03
C SER A 15 2.99 -9.81 11.59
N LEU A 16 3.24 -10.94 12.25
CA LEU A 16 4.59 -11.33 12.71
C LEU A 16 5.54 -11.64 11.54
N GLN A 17 4.99 -12.01 10.39
CA GLN A 17 5.74 -12.15 9.14
C GLN A 17 5.27 -11.06 8.17
N PRO A 18 6.07 -10.01 7.92
CA PRO A 18 5.66 -8.94 7.02
C PRO A 18 5.56 -9.46 5.59
N VAL A 19 4.34 -9.76 5.16
CA VAL A 19 4.04 -10.12 3.77
C VAL A 19 3.71 -8.85 3.01
N TRP A 20 4.52 -8.54 1.99
CA TRP A 20 4.29 -7.41 1.09
C TRP A 20 3.10 -7.73 0.19
N THR A 21 2.02 -7.01 0.36
CA THR A 21 0.80 -7.17 -0.43
C THR A 21 0.62 -5.93 -1.31
N PRO A 22 0.32 -6.09 -2.62
CA PRO A 22 0.09 -4.94 -3.48
C PRO A 22 -1.18 -4.18 -3.04
N LEU A 23 -1.16 -2.87 -3.22
CA LEU A 23 -2.34 -2.02 -3.09
C LEU A 23 -3.15 -1.98 -4.39
N PRO A 24 -4.48 -1.76 -4.34
CA PRO A 24 -5.29 -1.52 -3.14
C PRO A 24 -5.55 -2.79 -2.33
N ILE A 25 -5.83 -2.62 -1.04
CA ILE A 25 -6.06 -3.72 -0.11
C ILE A 25 -7.13 -3.34 0.92
N SER A 26 -7.82 -4.36 1.44
CA SER A 26 -8.82 -4.25 2.50
C SER A 26 -8.67 -5.41 3.48
N TRP A 27 -8.79 -5.17 4.78
CA TRP A 27 -8.81 -6.24 5.79
C TRP A 27 -9.60 -5.84 7.03
N LEU A 28 -10.09 -6.85 7.76
CA LEU A 28 -10.78 -6.66 9.04
C LEU A 28 -9.78 -6.24 10.12
N ASP A 29 -10.12 -5.24 10.93
CA ASP A 29 -9.34 -4.86 12.10
C ASP A 29 -9.15 -6.07 13.03
N ASN A 30 -7.90 -6.47 13.22
CA ASN A 30 -7.54 -7.63 14.02
C ASN A 30 -7.68 -7.39 15.53
N PHE A 31 -7.82 -6.14 15.98
CA PHE A 31 -7.95 -5.82 17.41
C PHE A 31 -9.40 -5.92 17.87
N THR A 32 -10.32 -5.26 17.16
CA THR A 32 -11.73 -5.18 17.58
C THR A 32 -12.69 -5.89 16.65
N GLY A 33 -12.31 -6.16 15.40
CA GLY A 33 -13.21 -6.69 14.37
C GLY A 33 -14.32 -5.72 13.95
N ASN A 34 -14.31 -4.49 14.44
CA ASN A 34 -15.41 -3.54 14.25
C ASN A 34 -15.31 -2.75 12.95
N TYR A 35 -14.15 -2.75 12.30
CA TYR A 35 -13.93 -1.99 11.09
C TYR A 35 -13.17 -2.80 10.05
N THR A 36 -13.44 -2.53 8.79
CA THR A 36 -12.57 -2.93 7.70
C THR A 36 -11.67 -1.75 7.35
N PHE A 37 -10.36 -1.95 7.43
CA PHE A 37 -9.35 -0.98 7.02
C PHE A 37 -9.06 -1.11 5.53
N ASN A 38 -8.98 0.02 4.84
CA ASN A 38 -8.75 0.08 3.41
C ASN A 38 -7.60 1.03 3.11
N TYR A 39 -6.69 0.58 2.26
CA TYR A 39 -5.59 1.39 1.75
C TYR A 39 -5.59 1.37 0.23
N ALA A 40 -5.45 2.55 -0.33
CA ALA A 40 -5.29 2.76 -1.77
C ALA A 40 -4.24 3.84 -2.02
N TYR A 41 -3.79 3.97 -3.27
CA TYR A 41 -2.88 5.03 -3.65
C TYR A 41 -3.33 5.67 -4.95
N ALA A 42 -3.01 6.96 -5.08
CA ALA A 42 -3.14 7.72 -6.30
C ALA A 42 -1.77 8.20 -6.74
N LEU A 43 -1.54 8.19 -8.05
CA LEU A 43 -0.33 8.71 -8.67
C LEU A 43 -0.65 10.03 -9.36
N THR A 44 0.14 11.06 -9.04
CA THR A 44 0.22 12.28 -9.82
C THR A 44 1.67 12.46 -10.29
N LYS A 45 1.93 13.46 -11.14
CA LYS A 45 3.30 13.79 -11.53
C LYS A 45 4.14 14.00 -10.26
N GLU A 46 5.23 13.23 -10.14
CA GLU A 46 6.21 13.32 -9.04
C GLU A 46 5.68 13.07 -7.62
N LYS A 47 4.44 12.58 -7.47
CA LYS A 47 3.85 12.36 -6.15
C LYS A 47 2.98 11.12 -6.09
N ILE A 48 3.13 10.39 -4.97
CA ILE A 48 2.27 9.28 -4.57
C ILE A 48 1.45 9.76 -3.37
N THR A 49 0.13 9.69 -3.48
CA THR A 49 -0.77 10.00 -2.36
C THR A 49 -1.37 8.71 -1.84
N MET A 50 -1.14 8.42 -0.56
CA MET A 50 -1.74 7.28 0.13
C MET A 50 -3.09 7.69 0.71
N HIS A 51 -4.11 6.89 0.44
CA HIS A 51 -5.45 7.05 0.98
C HIS A 51 -5.70 5.94 2.00
N PHE A 52 -6.14 6.34 3.19
CA PHE A 52 -6.60 5.44 4.23
C PHE A 52 -8.04 5.80 4.60
N TYR A 53 -8.88 4.78 4.70
CA TYR A 53 -10.24 4.91 5.22
C TYR A 53 -10.69 3.60 5.86
N PHE A 54 -11.64 3.70 6.79
CA PHE A 54 -12.25 2.54 7.41
C PHE A 54 -13.74 2.49 7.11
N ALA A 55 -14.25 1.29 6.88
CA ALA A 55 -15.67 1.01 6.78
C ALA A 55 -16.13 0.33 8.08
N LYS A 56 -17.28 0.73 8.61
CA LYS A 56 -17.84 0.10 9.80
C LYS A 56 -18.36 -1.29 9.48
N VAL A 57 -18.10 -2.22 10.39
CA VAL A 57 -18.85 -3.47 10.54
C VAL A 57 -20.04 -3.20 11.47
N ALA A 58 -21.11 -3.98 11.35
CA ALA A 58 -22.35 -3.76 12.10
C ALA A 58 -22.10 -3.61 13.60
N GLY A 59 -22.69 -2.56 14.22
CA GLY A 59 -22.53 -2.28 15.65
C GLY A 59 -21.31 -1.42 16.02
N ALA A 60 -20.45 -1.06 15.07
CA ALA A 60 -19.29 -0.21 15.34
C ALA A 60 -19.64 1.27 15.57
N VAL A 61 -19.03 1.86 16.59
CA VAL A 61 -19.03 3.32 16.82
C VAL A 61 -18.28 4.01 15.67
N THR A 62 -18.49 5.30 15.39
CA THR A 62 -17.59 6.01 14.46
C THR A 62 -16.47 6.69 15.25
N PRO A 63 -15.19 6.43 14.92
CA PRO A 63 -14.09 7.14 15.53
C PRO A 63 -14.15 8.64 15.26
N VAL A 64 -13.74 9.43 16.24
CA VAL A 64 -13.55 10.87 16.05
C VAL A 64 -12.22 11.08 15.31
N LEU A 65 -12.27 11.68 14.12
CA LEU A 65 -11.12 11.83 13.24
C LEU A 65 -9.95 12.59 13.89
N SER A 66 -10.24 13.59 14.73
CA SER A 66 -9.21 14.40 15.40
C SER A 66 -8.41 13.66 16.47
N THR A 67 -8.93 12.53 16.96
CA THR A 67 -8.28 11.73 18.02
C THR A 67 -7.91 10.33 17.55
N TYR A 68 -8.16 9.99 16.28
CA TYR A 68 -7.87 8.67 15.76
C TYR A 68 -6.39 8.55 15.39
N THR A 69 -5.67 7.71 16.13
CA THR A 69 -4.28 7.37 15.80
C THR A 69 -4.25 6.37 14.64
N VAL A 70 -3.75 6.81 13.49
CA VAL A 70 -3.51 5.91 12.36
C VAL A 70 -2.35 4.97 12.71
N PRO A 71 -2.49 3.64 12.51
CA PRO A 71 -1.39 2.71 12.75
C PRO A 71 -0.15 3.07 11.94
N THR A 72 1.03 2.90 12.53
CA THR A 72 2.28 2.98 11.78
C THR A 72 2.36 1.84 10.78
N ILE A 73 2.60 2.16 9.51
CA ILE A 73 2.64 1.19 8.42
C ILE A 73 3.99 1.23 7.71
N ARG A 74 4.37 0.12 7.05
CA ARG A 74 5.51 0.10 6.14
C ARG A 74 5.01 -0.01 4.71
N VAL A 75 5.52 0.88 3.86
CA VAL A 75 5.17 0.97 2.46
C VAL A 75 6.42 0.74 1.63
N LYS A 76 6.27 0.02 0.51
CA LYS A 76 7.32 -0.18 -0.49
C LYS A 76 6.82 0.29 -1.83
N VAL A 77 7.60 1.13 -2.49
CA VAL A 77 7.30 1.67 -3.82
C VAL A 77 8.26 1.05 -4.83
N VAL A 78 7.73 0.49 -5.90
CA VAL A 78 8.49 -0.09 -7.00
C VAL A 78 8.14 0.67 -8.27
N SER A 79 9.12 1.33 -8.87
CA SER A 79 8.99 1.97 -10.18
C SER A 79 9.59 1.06 -11.25
N ILE A 80 8.88 0.92 -12.36
CA ILE A 80 9.30 0.18 -13.54
C ILE A 80 9.35 1.17 -14.68
N ALA A 81 10.51 1.31 -15.31
CA ALA A 81 10.67 2.12 -16.51
C ALA A 81 10.91 1.20 -17.71
N GLY A 82 10.18 1.40 -18.82
CA GLY A 82 10.36 0.60 -20.02
C GLY A 82 9.22 0.72 -21.03
N LYS A 83 9.26 -0.10 -22.09
CA LYS A 83 8.12 -0.30 -22.98
C LYS A 83 7.25 -1.40 -22.36
N LEU A 84 6.20 -1.02 -21.63
CA LEU A 84 5.24 -1.98 -21.05
C LEU A 84 4.43 -2.62 -22.17
N GLY A 85 4.91 -3.77 -22.66
CA GLY A 85 4.15 -4.69 -23.50
C GLY A 85 3.55 -5.85 -22.68
N TYR A 86 3.52 -5.73 -21.36
CA TYR A 86 3.22 -6.79 -20.42
C TYR A 86 1.87 -6.58 -19.75
N SER A 87 1.11 -7.65 -19.57
CA SER A 87 -0.12 -7.64 -18.77
C SER A 87 0.20 -7.38 -17.29
N PRO A 88 -0.78 -6.92 -16.47
CA PRO A 88 -0.59 -6.70 -15.03
C PRO A 88 0.03 -7.89 -14.28
N ASP A 89 -0.34 -9.12 -14.66
CA ASP A 89 0.24 -10.35 -14.08
C ASP A 89 1.71 -10.54 -14.43
N GLN A 90 2.11 -10.19 -15.66
CA GLN A 90 3.50 -10.26 -16.11
C GLN A 90 4.35 -9.19 -15.40
N ILE A 91 3.79 -8.00 -15.18
CA ILE A 91 4.42 -6.94 -14.39
C ILE A 91 4.67 -7.42 -12.94
N ASN A 92 3.69 -8.04 -12.30
CA ASN A 92 3.82 -8.59 -10.94
C ASN A 92 4.96 -9.63 -10.83
N ARG A 93 5.12 -10.50 -11.83
CA ARG A 93 6.21 -11.49 -11.86
C ARG A 93 7.59 -10.84 -12.03
N LEU A 94 7.70 -9.79 -12.84
CA LEU A 94 8.96 -9.06 -13.03
C LEU A 94 9.39 -8.30 -11.76
N CYS A 95 8.44 -7.73 -11.01
CA CYS A 95 8.72 -7.10 -9.73
C CYS A 95 9.22 -8.08 -8.67
N GLN A 96 8.76 -9.33 -8.69
CA GLN A 96 9.28 -10.38 -7.82
C GLN A 96 10.73 -10.78 -8.16
N LEU A 97 11.16 -10.61 -9.42
CA LEU A 97 12.54 -10.89 -9.85
C LEU A 97 13.49 -9.74 -9.53
N SER A 98 13.06 -8.48 -9.70
CA SER A 98 13.82 -7.28 -9.28
C SER A 98 13.97 -7.16 -7.75
N TYR A 99 13.24 -7.98 -6.99
CA TYR A 99 13.21 -8.00 -5.53
C TYR A 99 14.54 -8.42 -4.88
N ARG A 100 15.48 -9.00 -5.64
CA ARG A 100 16.79 -9.39 -5.08
C ARG A 100 17.74 -8.22 -4.83
N ASP A 101 17.51 -7.04 -5.45
CA ASP A 101 18.57 -6.02 -5.55
C ASP A 101 18.21 -4.60 -5.08
N ALA A 102 17.01 -4.33 -4.55
CA ALA A 102 16.60 -2.95 -4.21
C ALA A 102 15.97 -2.78 -2.81
N GLN A 103 16.78 -2.28 -1.87
CA GLN A 103 16.31 -1.59 -0.66
C GLN A 103 16.32 -0.08 -0.93
N TYR A 104 15.17 0.59 -0.82
CA TYR A 104 15.13 2.06 -0.78
C TYR A 104 14.54 2.52 0.55
N VAL A 105 15.30 3.36 1.25
CA VAL A 105 14.90 4.10 2.45
C VAL A 105 14.34 5.44 2.00
N LEU A 106 13.07 5.72 2.31
CA LEU A 106 12.48 7.05 2.08
C LEU A 106 12.74 7.93 3.30
N HIS A 107 13.53 8.99 3.10
CA HIS A 107 13.60 10.12 4.01
C HIS A 107 12.48 11.09 3.68
N PHE A 108 11.69 11.48 4.67
CA PHE A 108 10.80 12.63 4.58
C PHE A 108 11.64 13.87 4.93
N ALA A 109 11.62 14.87 4.06
CA ALA A 109 12.10 16.21 4.40
C ALA A 109 10.89 17.03 4.87
N ASP A 110 11.12 17.82 5.93
CA ASP A 110 10.15 18.66 6.63
C ASP A 110 9.52 19.75 5.75
#